data_AF-A0A3D0QHM0-F1
#
_entry.id   AF-A0A3D0QHM0-F1
#
_cell.length_a   1.000
_cell.length_b   1.000
_cell.length_c   1.000
_cell.angle_alpha   90.00
_cell.angle_beta   90.00
_cell.angle_gamma   90.00
#
_symmetry.space_group_name_H-M   'P 1'
#
loop_
_entity.id
_entity.type
_entity.pdbx_description
1 polymer ?
#
loop_
_entity_poly.entity_id
_entity_poly.type
_entity_poly.pdbx_seq_one_letter_code
_entity_poly.pdbx_strand_id
1 'polypeptide(L)'
;MQAPLKEVSLTKTKRELPVSFRRNNVHSSQRNFGPSNRRTGSSAYTTVCVTGALIALFVLSAMLTGCDRAYRYMFFPPEREEYTMAPDGSLLYLANDTSYYIGRDSASIVYDRKSFKIEVKYLSDYQLNMFEFPDDSKDGEMSANPFTFSNWVDPQLGFTPSRFSVFKVSIFNYASSKLNFDPEASFVVTDRGDLFSGYGREEKSSRNQSLEGYYRKRKGSSGVEDEVFERRMGIVRQTVLYLGRPIFQGDSREGLVIYDAMDESVEKVKLVIKNFITAYDENNEPSGYTDLQFFFKRVPLQKERLRPAATAQADTSTKAGTPGGGTVAGTLRNTMIELHQIRFRIEEEEGANTAQDWNVKPNALPSLAGFLRDSLKVRTSIKISPADSPDLLNARVAFLFAGPSKPNFVDVEVAAMANIIKRGGFLFIDNSAFTSNYQYFDYMVALLQNIGSKLDRQVRVIPVPNDNQIYSIWKRLSGPPTGRDDIENMPDKKNFIQGLFWRDKLVAVVSSKGYSMIWDQSDPSNIQSFFLGANVVIYAVTSLIPQQ
;
A
#
# COMPACT_ATOMS: atom_id res chain seq x y z
N MET A 1 -45.40 28.46 29.69
CA MET A 1 -46.01 27.72 28.56
C MET A 1 -45.51 26.30 28.61
N GLN A 2 -46.24 25.44 29.31
CA GLN A 2 -46.02 23.99 29.38
C GLN A 2 -47.21 23.35 28.67
N ALA A 3 -46.94 22.43 27.75
CA ALA A 3 -47.94 21.56 27.16
C ALA A 3 -47.45 20.10 27.25
N PRO A 4 -48.34 19.12 27.52
CA PRO A 4 -47.96 17.88 28.18
C PRO A 4 -47.88 16.66 27.26
N LEU A 5 -47.19 15.65 27.78
CA LEU A 5 -47.08 14.26 27.33
C LEU A 5 -48.45 13.61 27.09
N LYS A 6 -48.56 12.82 26.00
CA LYS A 6 -49.58 11.81 25.79
C LYS A 6 -48.92 10.43 25.71
N GLU A 7 -49.14 9.62 26.74
CA GLU A 7 -49.00 8.17 26.71
C GLU A 7 -50.05 7.56 25.77
N VAL A 8 -49.65 6.57 24.98
CA VAL A 8 -50.57 5.62 24.35
C VAL A 8 -50.02 4.21 24.59
N SER A 9 -50.68 3.51 25.51
CA SER A 9 -50.63 2.07 25.74
C SER A 9 -51.51 1.36 24.71
N LEU A 10 -51.03 0.27 24.10
CA LEU A 10 -51.87 -0.74 23.43
C LEU A 10 -51.17 -2.12 23.39
N THR A 11 -51.51 -2.93 24.37
CA THR A 11 -51.89 -4.36 24.33
C THR A 11 -51.28 -5.34 23.31
N LYS A 12 -50.78 -6.45 23.88
CA LYS A 12 -50.54 -7.79 23.33
C LYS A 12 -51.66 -8.29 22.38
N THR A 13 -51.27 -8.99 21.31
CA THR A 13 -52.10 -10.10 20.79
C THR A 13 -51.22 -11.23 20.25
N LYS A 14 -51.47 -12.41 20.83
CA LYS A 14 -50.90 -13.73 20.54
C LYS A 14 -51.64 -14.30 19.32
N ARG A 15 -50.94 -14.84 18.32
CA ARG A 15 -51.54 -15.74 17.31
C ARG A 15 -50.64 -16.94 17.09
N GLU A 16 -51.10 -18.06 17.64
CA GLU A 16 -50.73 -19.42 17.29
C GLU A 16 -51.43 -19.80 15.97
N LEU A 17 -50.76 -20.59 15.12
CA LEU A 17 -51.42 -21.46 14.15
C LEU A 17 -50.72 -22.83 14.12
N PRO A 18 -51.44 -23.93 13.84
CA PRO A 18 -51.05 -25.28 14.24
C PRO A 18 -50.68 -26.22 13.07
N VAL A 19 -49.78 -27.15 13.39
CA VAL A 19 -49.85 -28.62 13.24
C VAL A 19 -50.18 -29.29 11.88
N SER A 20 -49.25 -30.21 11.55
CA SER A 20 -49.35 -31.53 10.89
C SER A 20 -49.14 -31.64 9.38
N PHE A 21 -48.18 -32.50 9.00
CA PHE A 21 -48.52 -33.80 8.44
C PHE A 21 -47.45 -34.87 8.81
N ARG A 22 -47.93 -35.93 9.48
CA ARG A 22 -47.37 -37.30 9.61
C ARG A 22 -47.16 -37.89 8.19
N ARG A 23 -46.43 -38.98 7.87
CA ARG A 23 -45.82 -40.18 8.50
C ARG A 23 -45.13 -40.86 7.27
N ASN A 24 -44.04 -41.63 7.35
CA ASN A 24 -44.00 -42.98 7.89
C ASN A 24 -42.59 -43.56 7.76
N ASN A 25 -42.24 -44.35 8.77
CA ASN A 25 -41.11 -45.27 8.86
C ASN A 25 -41.11 -46.33 7.75
N VAL A 26 -39.94 -46.93 7.48
CA VAL A 26 -39.59 -48.38 7.65
C VAL A 26 -38.08 -48.48 7.32
N HIS A 27 -37.17 -48.65 8.27
CA HIS A 27 -36.63 -49.91 8.84
C HIS A 27 -35.85 -50.86 7.89
N SER A 28 -34.65 -51.22 8.36
CA SER A 28 -33.86 -52.42 8.03
C SER A 28 -33.11 -52.38 6.67
N SER A 29 -31.94 -53.00 6.47
CA SER A 29 -31.06 -53.81 7.29
C SER A 29 -29.69 -53.85 6.58
N GLN A 30 -28.61 -53.90 7.34
CA GLN A 30 -27.31 -54.34 6.86
C GLN A 30 -27.35 -55.84 6.53
N ARG A 31 -26.74 -56.27 5.41
CA ARG A 31 -25.74 -57.36 5.44
C ARG A 31 -25.03 -57.59 4.11
N ASN A 32 -23.75 -57.92 4.29
CA ASN A 32 -22.67 -58.16 3.36
C ASN A 32 -22.89 -59.22 2.29
N PHE A 33 -22.35 -58.89 1.12
CA PHE A 33 -21.60 -59.69 0.15
C PHE A 33 -21.29 -61.16 0.51
N GLY A 34 -21.69 -62.06 -0.39
CA GLY A 34 -20.96 -63.30 -0.70
C GLY A 34 -20.47 -63.27 -2.16
N PRO A 35 -19.31 -63.84 -2.49
CA PRO A 35 -18.85 -63.93 -3.88
C PRO A 35 -19.18 -65.30 -4.47
N SER A 36 -19.63 -65.34 -5.73
CA SER A 36 -19.53 -66.56 -6.54
C SER A 36 -19.22 -66.23 -8.00
N ASN A 37 -18.13 -66.86 -8.45
CA ASN A 37 -17.66 -66.90 -9.82
C ASN A 37 -18.61 -67.73 -10.70
N ARG A 38 -18.89 -67.28 -11.94
CA ARG A 38 -18.74 -68.06 -13.19
C ARG A 38 -19.16 -67.28 -14.44
N ARG A 39 -18.15 -67.05 -15.31
CA ARG A 39 -18.06 -67.32 -16.75
C ARG A 39 -19.27 -67.14 -17.70
N THR A 40 -18.88 -66.55 -18.84
CA THR A 40 -19.31 -66.75 -20.25
C THR A 40 -20.53 -66.00 -20.77
N GLY A 41 -20.34 -65.30 -21.90
CA GLY A 41 -21.44 -64.79 -22.73
C GLY A 41 -21.03 -63.61 -23.60
N SER A 42 -20.67 -63.87 -24.86
CA SER A 42 -20.26 -62.91 -25.88
C SER A 42 -21.46 -62.17 -26.51
N SER A 43 -21.18 -60.97 -27.04
CA SER A 43 -21.82 -60.30 -28.18
C SER A 43 -22.83 -59.17 -27.88
N ALA A 44 -22.41 -57.93 -28.16
CA ALA A 44 -23.12 -56.95 -29.01
C ALA A 44 -22.39 -55.59 -29.00
N TYR A 45 -21.31 -55.48 -29.77
CA TYR A 45 -20.66 -54.21 -30.12
C TYR A 45 -21.24 -53.69 -31.43
N THR A 46 -22.39 -52.99 -31.43
CA THR A 46 -22.80 -52.23 -32.63
C THR A 46 -23.81 -51.09 -32.40
N THR A 47 -23.78 -50.39 -31.26
CA THR A 47 -24.68 -49.22 -31.07
C THR A 47 -24.03 -48.02 -30.36
N VAL A 48 -22.72 -48.01 -30.12
CA VAL A 48 -22.05 -46.93 -29.36
C VAL A 48 -21.28 -45.94 -30.24
N CYS A 49 -21.08 -46.23 -31.54
CA CYS A 49 -20.28 -45.35 -32.40
C CYS A 49 -20.99 -44.08 -32.89
N VAL A 50 -22.32 -44.03 -32.90
CA VAL A 50 -23.06 -42.86 -33.42
C VAL A 50 -23.23 -41.76 -32.35
N THR A 51 -23.28 -42.11 -31.07
CA THR A 51 -23.38 -41.15 -29.96
C THR A 51 -22.02 -40.54 -29.59
N GLY A 52 -20.93 -41.28 -29.73
CA GLY A 52 -19.57 -40.75 -29.48
C GLY A 52 -19.14 -39.67 -30.48
N ALA A 53 -19.49 -39.83 -31.76
CA ALA A 53 -19.14 -38.85 -32.79
C ALA A 53 -19.90 -37.53 -32.64
N LEU A 54 -21.16 -37.56 -32.21
CA LEU A 54 -21.97 -36.36 -31.95
C LEU A 54 -21.51 -35.59 -30.70
N ILE A 55 -21.10 -36.28 -29.64
CA ILE A 55 -20.53 -35.65 -28.44
C ILE A 55 -19.15 -35.06 -28.75
N ALA A 56 -18.31 -35.77 -29.51
CA ALA A 56 -17.02 -35.28 -29.94
C ALA A 56 -17.14 -34.04 -30.84
N LEU A 57 -18.10 -34.01 -31.78
CA LEU A 57 -18.37 -32.81 -32.61
C LEU A 57 -18.93 -31.64 -31.80
N PHE A 58 -19.74 -31.89 -30.76
CA PHE A 58 -20.27 -30.83 -29.89
C PHE A 58 -19.19 -30.24 -28.98
N VAL A 59 -18.27 -31.08 -28.48
CA VAL A 59 -17.09 -30.64 -27.71
C VAL A 59 -16.10 -29.90 -28.62
N LEU A 60 -15.91 -30.36 -29.86
CA LEU A 60 -15.04 -29.69 -30.83
C LEU A 60 -15.63 -28.38 -31.34
N SER A 61 -16.96 -28.28 -31.50
CA SER A 61 -17.62 -27.01 -31.85
C SER A 61 -17.63 -26.03 -30.68
N ALA A 62 -17.81 -26.51 -29.44
CA ALA A 62 -17.70 -25.69 -28.23
C ALA A 62 -16.28 -25.15 -27.96
N MET A 63 -15.25 -25.82 -28.49
CA MET A 63 -13.86 -25.37 -28.45
C MET A 63 -13.51 -24.35 -29.55
N LEU A 64 -14.28 -24.32 -30.65
CA LEU A 64 -14.00 -23.47 -31.83
C LEU A 64 -14.89 -22.22 -31.91
N THR A 65 -16.04 -22.19 -31.24
CA THR A 65 -16.84 -20.98 -31.06
C THR A 65 -16.63 -20.42 -29.66
N GLY A 66 -15.91 -19.30 -29.58
CA GLY A 66 -15.45 -18.70 -28.33
C GLY A 66 -16.50 -18.59 -27.22
N CYS A 67 -16.42 -19.49 -26.25
CA CYS A 67 -17.00 -19.35 -24.92
C CYS A 67 -15.91 -18.92 -23.91
N ASP A 68 -15.11 -17.91 -24.25
CA ASP A 68 -14.00 -17.44 -23.40
C ASP A 68 -14.48 -16.65 -22.16
N ARG A 69 -15.77 -16.28 -22.10
CA ARG A 69 -16.33 -15.53 -20.95
C ARG A 69 -16.94 -16.43 -19.88
N ALA A 70 -17.79 -17.39 -20.24
CA ALA A 70 -18.56 -18.15 -19.24
C ALA A 70 -17.70 -19.09 -18.37
N TYR A 71 -16.69 -19.74 -18.96
CA TYR A 71 -15.78 -20.64 -18.23
C TYR A 71 -14.82 -19.89 -17.31
N ARG A 72 -14.47 -18.64 -17.67
CA ARG A 72 -13.62 -17.79 -16.85
C ARG A 72 -14.31 -17.41 -15.54
N TYR A 73 -15.60 -17.07 -15.57
CA TYR A 73 -16.38 -16.74 -14.37
C TYR A 73 -16.71 -17.94 -13.46
N MET A 74 -16.85 -19.15 -14.03
CA MET A 74 -17.22 -20.34 -13.27
C MET A 74 -16.03 -20.97 -12.52
N PHE A 75 -14.81 -20.82 -13.05
CA PHE A 75 -13.59 -21.38 -12.43
C PHE A 75 -12.65 -20.32 -11.84
N PHE A 76 -12.83 -19.04 -12.19
CA PHE A 76 -12.09 -17.91 -11.64
C PHE A 76 -13.08 -16.78 -11.37
N PRO A 77 -13.81 -16.79 -10.23
CA PRO A 77 -14.59 -15.63 -9.83
C PRO A 77 -13.64 -14.41 -9.85
N PRO A 78 -14.06 -13.27 -10.43
CA PRO A 78 -13.20 -12.09 -10.50
C PRO A 78 -12.73 -11.78 -9.08
N GLU A 79 -11.41 -11.80 -8.86
CA GLU A 79 -10.85 -11.36 -7.59
C GLU A 79 -11.32 -9.94 -7.38
N ARG A 80 -12.21 -9.77 -6.41
CA ARG A 80 -12.69 -8.46 -6.03
C ARG A 80 -11.50 -7.66 -5.53
N GLU A 81 -11.30 -6.47 -6.05
CA GLU A 81 -10.30 -5.54 -5.52
C GLU A 81 -10.62 -5.27 -4.06
N GLU A 82 -9.74 -5.73 -3.17
CA GLU A 82 -9.79 -5.38 -1.76
C GLU A 82 -9.28 -3.95 -1.60
N TYR A 83 -9.81 -3.22 -0.63
CA TYR A 83 -9.41 -1.85 -0.35
C TYR A 83 -8.89 -1.71 1.08
N THR A 84 -8.04 -0.71 1.30
CA THR A 84 -7.56 -0.29 2.61
C THR A 84 -7.62 1.22 2.72
N MET A 85 -7.45 1.74 3.93
CA MET A 85 -7.35 3.17 4.18
C MET A 85 -5.88 3.56 4.34
N ALA A 86 -5.39 4.44 3.47
CA ALA A 86 -4.05 5.01 3.54
C ALA A 86 -4.11 6.45 4.06
N PRO A 87 -3.05 6.97 4.69
CA PRO A 87 -2.95 8.37 5.08
C PRO A 87 -3.30 9.35 3.94
N ASP A 88 -4.19 10.31 4.21
CA ASP A 88 -4.48 11.39 3.28
C ASP A 88 -3.53 12.57 3.51
N GLY A 89 -2.38 12.52 2.83
CA GLY A 89 -1.38 13.58 2.90
C GLY A 89 -1.93 14.95 2.52
N SER A 90 -2.84 15.04 1.55
CA SER A 90 -3.38 16.33 1.09
C SER A 90 -4.13 17.07 2.20
N LEU A 91 -4.95 16.36 2.97
CA LEU A 91 -5.67 16.94 4.11
C LEU A 91 -4.77 17.23 5.30
N LEU A 92 -3.72 16.42 5.52
CA LEU A 92 -2.71 16.69 6.54
C LEU A 92 -1.94 18.00 6.25
N TYR A 93 -1.56 18.25 4.99
CA TYR A 93 -0.88 19.48 4.60
C TYR A 93 -1.79 20.72 4.64
N LEU A 94 -3.08 20.57 4.31
CA LEU A 94 -4.06 21.65 4.40
C LEU A 94 -4.32 22.10 5.84
N ALA A 95 -4.16 21.21 6.83
CA ALA A 95 -4.30 21.55 8.24
C ALA A 95 -3.17 22.44 8.78
N ASN A 96 -2.04 22.56 8.05
CA ASN A 96 -0.86 23.37 8.40
C ASN A 96 -0.34 23.15 9.84
N ASP A 97 -0.53 21.95 10.40
CA ASP A 97 -0.01 21.57 11.70
C ASP A 97 1.25 20.70 11.52
N THR A 98 2.40 21.25 11.88
CA THR A 98 3.71 20.58 11.77
C THR A 98 3.89 19.43 12.75
N SER A 99 2.94 19.25 13.69
CA SER A 99 2.94 18.12 14.63
C SER A 99 2.54 16.80 13.94
N TYR A 100 1.91 16.85 12.76
CA TYR A 100 1.50 15.66 12.03
C TYR A 100 2.46 15.32 10.89
N TYR A 101 2.79 14.04 10.74
CA TYR A 101 3.54 13.52 9.59
C TYR A 101 3.14 12.07 9.29
N ILE A 102 3.45 11.62 8.07
CA ILE A 102 3.22 10.21 7.68
C ILE A 102 4.39 9.37 8.21
N GLY A 103 4.07 8.24 8.84
CA GLY A 103 5.06 7.32 9.40
C GLY A 103 5.97 6.70 8.34
N ARG A 104 7.09 6.12 8.77
CA ARG A 104 8.08 5.49 7.87
C ARG A 104 7.53 4.30 7.08
N ASP A 105 6.44 3.69 7.56
CA ASP A 105 5.78 2.58 6.88
C ASP A 105 4.78 3.04 5.81
N SER A 106 4.65 4.36 5.60
CA SER A 106 3.72 5.00 4.66
C SER A 106 2.24 4.63 4.85
N ALA A 107 1.91 3.97 5.96
CA ALA A 107 0.58 3.45 6.27
C ALA A 107 0.03 4.03 7.59
N SER A 108 0.90 4.58 8.44
CA SER A 108 0.51 5.25 9.67
C SER A 108 0.58 6.77 9.56
N ILE A 109 -0.25 7.44 10.37
CA ILE A 109 -0.19 8.88 10.61
C ILE A 109 0.34 9.07 12.02
N VAL A 110 1.37 9.89 12.14
CA VAL A 110 2.04 10.18 13.40
C VAL A 110 1.73 11.62 13.81
N TYR A 111 1.35 11.78 15.06
CA TYR A 111 1.24 13.06 15.74
C TYR A 111 2.32 13.14 16.82
N ASP A 112 3.19 14.15 16.77
CA ASP A 112 4.34 14.30 17.64
C ASP A 112 4.41 15.72 18.23
N ARG A 113 4.36 15.79 19.57
CA ARG A 113 4.51 17.04 20.33
C ARG A 113 5.79 17.10 21.16
N LYS A 114 6.81 16.32 20.81
CA LYS A 114 8.08 16.12 21.56
C LYS A 114 7.90 15.44 22.92
N SER A 115 6.88 15.80 23.69
CA SER A 115 6.57 15.20 24.99
C SER A 115 5.89 13.84 24.86
N PHE A 116 5.08 13.66 23.83
CA PHE A 116 4.46 12.38 23.50
C PHE A 116 4.21 12.28 22.00
N LYS A 117 4.04 11.04 21.54
CA LYS A 117 3.80 10.69 20.15
C LYS A 117 2.64 9.71 20.06
N ILE A 118 1.77 9.89 19.09
CA ILE A 118 0.65 8.99 18.80
C ILE A 118 0.78 8.57 17.34
N GLU A 119 0.71 7.27 17.10
CA GLU A 119 0.73 6.70 15.77
C GLU A 119 -0.58 5.94 15.53
N VAL A 120 -1.25 6.25 14.43
CA VAL A 120 -2.53 5.65 14.06
C VAL A 120 -2.39 5.00 12.69
N LYS A 121 -2.81 3.74 12.59
CA LYS A 121 -2.77 2.95 11.36
C LYS A 121 -4.08 2.21 11.16
N TYR A 122 -4.65 2.29 9.97
CA TYR A 122 -5.78 1.43 9.60
C TYR A 122 -5.29 0.00 9.32
N LEU A 123 -6.02 -0.99 9.80
CA LEU A 123 -5.74 -2.40 9.53
C LEU A 123 -6.82 -2.97 8.61
N SER A 124 -6.41 -3.41 7.41
CA SER A 124 -7.29 -4.15 6.51
C SER A 124 -7.59 -5.56 7.02
N ASP A 125 -8.70 -6.15 6.59
CA ASP A 125 -9.06 -7.53 6.88
C ASP A 125 -7.93 -8.50 6.52
N TYR A 126 -7.24 -8.27 5.40
CA TYR A 126 -6.06 -9.04 5.00
C TYR A 126 -4.94 -8.97 6.04
N GLN A 127 -4.64 -7.78 6.59
CA GLN A 127 -3.60 -7.63 7.61
C GLN A 127 -3.99 -8.29 8.93
N LEU A 128 -5.24 -8.11 9.35
CA LEU A 128 -5.79 -8.73 10.55
C LEU A 128 -5.74 -10.26 10.45
N ASN A 129 -6.07 -10.81 9.28
CA ASN A 129 -6.11 -12.25 9.07
C ASN A 129 -4.73 -12.87 8.87
N MET A 130 -3.79 -12.18 8.22
CA MET A 130 -2.51 -12.79 7.85
C MET A 130 -1.38 -12.48 8.84
N PHE A 131 -1.41 -11.34 9.54
CA PHE A 131 -0.29 -10.88 10.36
C PHE A 131 -0.63 -10.74 11.84
N GLU A 132 -1.82 -10.23 12.18
CA GLU A 132 -2.18 -10.02 13.58
C GLU A 132 -2.79 -11.30 14.20
N PHE A 133 -3.71 -11.98 13.49
CA PHE A 133 -4.44 -13.15 14.00
C PHE A 133 -4.49 -14.32 13.00
N PRO A 134 -3.34 -14.85 12.54
CA PRO A 134 -3.29 -15.92 11.54
C PRO A 134 -3.92 -17.23 11.99
N ASP A 135 -3.73 -17.62 13.26
CA ASP A 135 -4.24 -18.89 13.76
C ASP A 135 -5.75 -18.85 14.00
N ASP A 136 -6.25 -17.72 14.50
CA ASP A 136 -7.68 -17.53 14.76
C ASP A 136 -8.50 -17.26 13.49
N SER A 137 -7.86 -17.14 12.31
CA SER A 137 -8.49 -16.80 11.03
C SER A 137 -8.64 -17.98 10.05
N LYS A 138 -8.44 -19.21 10.50
CA LYS A 138 -8.43 -20.41 9.62
C LYS A 138 -9.75 -21.18 9.60
N ASP A 139 -10.60 -21.02 10.62
CA ASP A 139 -11.74 -21.90 10.88
C ASP A 139 -13.07 -21.50 10.18
N GLY A 140 -13.01 -20.72 9.10
CA GLY A 140 -14.18 -20.36 8.30
C GLY A 140 -15.24 -19.63 9.12
N GLU A 141 -16.49 -20.09 9.05
CA GLU A 141 -17.63 -19.52 9.80
C GLU A 141 -17.41 -19.52 11.33
N MET A 142 -16.65 -20.52 11.82
CA MET A 142 -16.33 -20.69 13.24
C MET A 142 -15.02 -20.00 13.65
N SER A 143 -14.45 -19.17 12.77
CA SER A 143 -13.26 -18.37 13.05
C SER A 143 -13.38 -17.61 14.38
N ALA A 144 -12.32 -17.69 15.19
CA ALA A 144 -12.22 -17.00 16.47
C ALA A 144 -11.76 -15.54 16.31
N ASN A 145 -11.39 -15.09 15.11
CA ASN A 145 -11.05 -13.69 14.86
C ASN A 145 -12.26 -12.77 15.15
N PRO A 146 -12.15 -11.85 16.12
CA PRO A 146 -13.26 -10.98 16.50
C PRO A 146 -13.35 -9.71 15.62
N PHE A 147 -12.50 -9.53 14.63
CA PHE A 147 -12.43 -8.27 13.86
C PHE A 147 -12.86 -8.43 12.41
N THR A 148 -12.77 -9.64 11.87
CA THR A 148 -13.10 -9.95 10.48
C THR A 148 -13.97 -11.20 10.41
N PHE A 149 -14.48 -11.52 9.22
CA PHE A 149 -15.05 -12.85 8.93
C PHE A 149 -14.00 -13.85 8.42
N SER A 150 -12.71 -13.52 8.53
CA SER A 150 -11.59 -14.39 8.16
C SER A 150 -11.70 -14.95 6.73
N ASN A 151 -11.62 -16.27 6.56
CA ASN A 151 -11.76 -16.97 5.28
C ASN A 151 -13.19 -17.44 4.99
N TRP A 152 -14.20 -17.03 5.79
CA TRP A 152 -15.60 -17.31 5.48
C TRP A 152 -16.07 -16.46 4.31
N VAL A 153 -16.59 -17.10 3.27
CA VAL A 153 -17.18 -16.43 2.11
C VAL A 153 -18.70 -16.49 2.25
N ASP A 154 -19.36 -15.33 2.19
CA ASP A 154 -20.81 -15.27 2.25
C ASP A 154 -21.41 -15.93 1.00
N PRO A 155 -22.28 -16.96 1.15
CA PRO A 155 -22.87 -17.66 0.00
C PRO A 155 -23.76 -16.80 -0.90
N GLN A 156 -24.32 -15.70 -0.38
CA GLN A 156 -25.18 -14.79 -1.13
C GLN A 156 -24.39 -13.68 -1.84
N LEU A 157 -23.36 -13.14 -1.17
CA LEU A 157 -22.53 -12.07 -1.71
C LEU A 157 -21.40 -12.59 -2.60
N GLY A 158 -20.99 -13.85 -2.41
CA GLY A 158 -19.85 -14.45 -3.11
C GLY A 158 -18.48 -13.91 -2.68
N PHE A 159 -18.43 -13.09 -1.62
CA PHE A 159 -17.22 -12.53 -1.03
C PHE A 159 -17.37 -12.41 0.49
N THR A 160 -16.26 -12.13 1.18
CA THR A 160 -16.24 -11.88 2.63
C THR A 160 -16.49 -10.39 2.91
N PRO A 161 -17.61 -9.99 3.52
CA PRO A 161 -17.85 -8.58 3.87
C PRO A 161 -16.92 -8.13 5.01
N SER A 162 -16.71 -6.83 5.15
CA SER A 162 -16.00 -6.29 6.31
C SER A 162 -16.92 -6.35 7.54
N ARG A 163 -16.39 -6.84 8.67
CA ARG A 163 -17.13 -6.91 9.93
C ARG A 163 -17.07 -5.59 10.71
N PHE A 164 -15.88 -4.99 10.76
CA PHE A 164 -15.60 -3.78 11.50
C PHE A 164 -14.51 -2.98 10.79
N SER A 165 -14.45 -1.69 11.08
CA SER A 165 -13.29 -0.88 10.73
C SER A 165 -12.35 -0.77 11.92
N VAL A 166 -11.07 -1.12 11.69
CA VAL A 166 -10.09 -1.32 12.77
C VAL A 166 -8.90 -0.39 12.59
N PHE A 167 -8.58 0.34 13.65
CA PHE A 167 -7.39 1.19 13.72
C PHE A 167 -6.47 0.71 14.84
N LYS A 168 -5.20 0.49 14.54
CA LYS A 168 -4.14 0.31 15.53
C LYS A 168 -3.66 1.69 15.98
N VAL A 169 -3.67 1.90 17.29
CA VAL A 169 -3.24 3.15 17.93
C VAL A 169 -2.09 2.82 18.87
N SER A 170 -0.93 3.45 18.65
CA SER A 170 0.27 3.31 19.47
C SER A 170 0.62 4.66 20.09
N ILE A 171 0.62 4.74 21.42
CA ILE A 171 0.85 5.95 22.21
C ILE A 171 2.17 5.81 22.93
N PHE A 172 3.07 6.76 22.73
CA PHE A 172 4.40 6.81 23.35
C PHE A 172 4.49 8.06 24.22
N ASN A 173 4.77 7.90 25.51
CA ASN A 173 4.94 9.01 26.43
C ASN A 173 6.42 9.22 26.77
N TYR A 174 7.02 10.30 26.29
CA TYR A 174 8.45 10.58 26.50
C TYR A 174 8.71 11.46 27.72
N ALA A 175 7.87 12.48 27.94
CA ALA A 175 8.13 13.51 28.94
C ALA A 175 6.90 13.95 29.75
N SER A 176 5.68 13.59 29.36
CA SER A 176 4.48 13.94 30.13
C SER A 176 4.38 13.05 31.38
N SER A 177 3.92 13.60 32.51
CA SER A 177 3.80 12.82 33.75
C SER A 177 2.87 11.62 33.60
N LYS A 178 1.66 11.86 33.07
CA LYS A 178 0.62 10.85 32.85
C LYS A 178 -0.19 11.22 31.62
N LEU A 179 -0.42 10.25 30.74
CA LEU A 179 -1.34 10.36 29.61
C LEU A 179 -2.44 9.32 29.72
N ASN A 180 -3.60 9.57 29.10
CA ASN A 180 -4.59 8.50 28.94
C ASN A 180 -5.44 8.74 27.69
N PHE A 181 -6.04 7.66 27.22
CA PHE A 181 -6.84 7.63 26.01
C PHE A 181 -8.10 6.81 26.28
N ASP A 182 -9.25 7.43 26.01
CA ASP A 182 -10.56 6.80 26.04
C ASP A 182 -11.01 6.51 24.60
N PRO A 183 -10.96 5.24 24.14
CA PRO A 183 -11.36 4.89 22.78
C PRO A 183 -12.86 5.08 22.55
N GLU A 184 -13.71 5.03 23.58
CA GLU A 184 -15.16 5.21 23.42
C GLU A 184 -15.56 6.67 23.21
N ALA A 185 -14.67 7.61 23.52
CA ALA A 185 -14.83 9.04 23.20
C ALA A 185 -14.41 9.37 21.75
N SER A 186 -13.76 8.42 21.05
CA SER A 186 -13.34 8.59 19.66
C SER A 186 -14.46 8.19 18.69
N PHE A 187 -14.43 8.78 17.49
CA PHE A 187 -15.39 8.47 16.43
C PHE A 187 -14.78 8.68 15.05
N VAL A 188 -15.32 7.96 14.08
CA VAL A 188 -14.99 8.11 12.66
C VAL A 188 -16.10 8.88 11.97
N VAL A 189 -15.71 9.82 11.10
CA VAL A 189 -16.62 10.55 10.21
C VAL A 189 -16.27 10.20 8.77
N THR A 190 -17.25 9.76 7.99
CA THR A 190 -17.08 9.49 6.55
C THR A 190 -17.33 10.74 5.72
N ASP A 191 -16.85 10.74 4.48
CA ASP A 191 -17.21 11.72 3.45
C ASP A 191 -18.73 11.79 3.17
N ARG A 192 -19.44 10.68 3.37
CA ARG A 192 -20.91 10.60 3.28
C ARG A 192 -21.64 11.22 4.47
N GLY A 193 -20.92 11.59 5.53
CA GLY A 193 -21.47 12.18 6.75
C GLY A 193 -21.91 11.16 7.81
N ASP A 194 -21.60 9.88 7.62
CA ASP A 194 -21.85 8.85 8.64
C ASP A 194 -20.90 9.05 9.83
N LEU A 195 -21.40 8.76 11.03
CA LEU A 195 -20.64 8.89 12.27
C LEU A 195 -20.64 7.56 13.02
N PHE A 196 -19.45 6.96 13.15
CA PHE A 196 -19.26 5.68 13.84
C PHE A 196 -18.55 5.91 15.16
N SER A 197 -19.20 5.58 16.28
CA SER A 197 -18.61 5.67 17.61
C SER A 197 -17.70 4.49 17.91
N GLY A 198 -16.63 4.72 18.69
CA GLY A 198 -15.74 3.65 19.14
C GLY A 198 -16.46 2.62 20.01
N TYR A 199 -16.17 1.34 19.77
CA TYR A 199 -16.67 0.24 20.56
C TYR A 199 -15.90 0.08 21.87
N GLY A 200 -16.63 -0.17 22.96
CA GLY A 200 -16.06 -0.65 24.21
C GLY A 200 -15.92 -2.18 24.23
N ARG A 201 -15.15 -2.70 25.21
CA ARG A 201 -14.87 -4.13 25.31
C ARG A 201 -16.04 -4.91 25.92
N GLU A 202 -16.48 -4.49 27.10
CA GLU A 202 -17.50 -5.17 27.91
C GLU A 202 -18.81 -4.37 27.90
N GLU A 203 -19.94 -5.06 27.85
CA GLU A 203 -21.26 -4.45 27.76
C GLU A 203 -21.60 -3.61 29.00
N LYS A 204 -21.13 -4.02 30.19
CA LYS A 204 -21.42 -3.32 31.44
C LYS A 204 -20.72 -1.99 31.60
N SER A 205 -19.54 -1.82 30.98
CA SER A 205 -18.72 -0.61 31.14
C SER A 205 -18.80 0.34 29.95
N SER A 206 -19.33 -0.13 28.82
CA SER A 206 -19.35 0.65 27.58
C SER A 206 -20.44 1.71 27.61
N ARG A 207 -20.11 2.94 27.19
CA ARG A 207 -21.06 4.05 27.04
C ARG A 207 -21.89 3.93 25.76
N ASN A 208 -21.27 3.42 24.71
CA ASN A 208 -21.86 3.28 23.38
C ASN A 208 -22.13 1.80 23.07
N GLN A 209 -21.62 1.31 21.94
CA GLN A 209 -21.68 -0.10 21.56
C GLN A 209 -20.52 -0.87 22.20
N SER A 210 -20.71 -2.17 22.40
CA SER A 210 -19.68 -3.06 22.97
C SER A 210 -19.48 -4.29 22.11
N LEU A 211 -18.24 -4.79 22.06
CA LEU A 211 -17.91 -6.03 21.36
C LEU A 211 -18.55 -7.23 22.05
N GLU A 212 -18.55 -7.27 23.38
CA GLU A 212 -19.26 -8.30 24.15
C GLU A 212 -20.75 -8.32 23.80
N GLY A 213 -21.42 -7.17 23.77
CA GLY A 213 -22.83 -7.07 23.40
C GLY A 213 -23.09 -7.45 21.94
N TYR A 214 -22.20 -7.08 21.02
CA TYR A 214 -22.27 -7.45 19.60
C TYR A 214 -22.25 -8.97 19.43
N TYR A 215 -21.32 -9.64 20.09
CA TYR A 215 -21.15 -11.09 20.00
C TYR A 215 -22.19 -11.86 20.79
N ARG A 216 -22.59 -11.39 21.97
CA ARG A 216 -23.64 -12.00 22.80
C ARG A 216 -24.97 -12.07 22.07
N LYS A 217 -25.34 -11.03 21.31
CA LYS A 217 -26.58 -11.01 20.50
C LYS A 217 -26.58 -12.02 19.35
N ARG A 218 -25.39 -12.41 18.87
CA ARG A 218 -25.20 -13.32 17.72
C ARG A 218 -24.78 -14.72 18.13
N LYS A 219 -24.61 -14.94 19.43
CA LYS A 219 -24.23 -16.21 20.01
C LYS A 219 -25.44 -17.16 20.00
N GLY A 220 -25.29 -18.33 19.40
CA GLY A 220 -26.28 -19.40 19.51
C GLY A 220 -26.22 -20.12 20.85
N SER A 221 -26.97 -21.22 20.99
CA SER A 221 -27.10 -21.97 22.25
C SER A 221 -26.23 -23.22 22.33
N SER A 222 -25.31 -23.42 21.38
CA SER A 222 -24.45 -24.61 21.37
C SER A 222 -23.15 -24.40 22.15
N GLY A 223 -22.60 -25.49 22.70
CA GLY A 223 -21.33 -25.44 23.44
C GLY A 223 -20.12 -25.06 22.57
N VAL A 224 -20.18 -25.26 21.24
CA VAL A 224 -19.12 -24.82 20.32
C VAL A 224 -19.17 -23.31 20.12
N GLU A 225 -20.37 -22.72 20.01
CA GLU A 225 -20.54 -21.27 19.92
C GLU A 225 -20.15 -20.57 21.23
N ASP A 226 -20.37 -21.22 22.38
CA ASP A 226 -19.85 -20.77 23.68
C ASP A 226 -18.32 -20.67 23.65
N GLU A 227 -17.64 -21.70 23.17
CA GLU A 227 -16.18 -21.72 23.09
C GLU A 227 -15.64 -20.65 22.14
N VAL A 228 -16.22 -20.51 20.94
CA VAL A 228 -15.82 -19.47 19.98
C VAL A 228 -16.05 -18.07 20.54
N PHE A 229 -17.16 -17.86 21.26
CA PHE A 229 -17.44 -16.60 21.94
C PHE A 229 -16.37 -16.27 22.97
N GLU A 230 -16.00 -17.22 23.85
CA GLU A 230 -14.97 -17.00 24.86
C GLU A 230 -13.59 -16.74 24.25
N ARG A 231 -13.22 -17.46 23.17
CA ARG A 231 -11.97 -17.20 22.43
C ARG A 231 -11.95 -15.79 21.84
N ARG A 232 -13.02 -15.38 21.14
CA ARG A 232 -13.18 -14.01 20.59
C ARG A 232 -13.03 -12.96 21.70
N MET A 233 -13.73 -13.15 22.82
CA MET A 233 -13.65 -12.22 23.95
C MET A 233 -12.27 -12.21 24.62
N GLY A 234 -11.56 -13.34 24.65
CA GLY A 234 -10.17 -13.41 25.07
C GLY A 234 -9.27 -12.49 24.24
N ILE A 235 -9.36 -12.57 22.91
CA ILE A 235 -8.61 -11.70 21.98
C ILE A 235 -8.99 -10.24 22.17
N VAL A 236 -10.29 -9.92 22.25
CA VAL A 236 -10.78 -8.55 22.46
C VAL A 236 -10.21 -7.94 23.75
N ARG A 237 -10.22 -8.69 24.86
CA ARG A 237 -9.70 -8.22 26.16
C ARG A 237 -8.21 -7.91 26.13
N GLN A 238 -7.44 -8.65 25.32
CA GLN A 238 -5.99 -8.51 25.21
C GLN A 238 -5.57 -7.39 24.25
N THR A 239 -6.33 -7.15 23.18
CA THR A 239 -5.87 -6.34 22.05
C THR A 239 -6.59 -5.00 21.90
N VAL A 240 -7.85 -4.89 22.33
CA VAL A 240 -8.63 -3.66 22.20
C VAL A 240 -8.27 -2.70 23.32
N LEU A 241 -8.02 -1.44 22.96
CA LEU A 241 -7.75 -0.38 23.93
C LEU A 241 -8.99 -0.11 24.78
N TYR A 242 -8.77 0.36 25.99
CA TYR A 242 -9.83 0.80 26.89
C TYR A 242 -9.31 1.91 27.79
N LEU A 243 -10.23 2.66 28.40
CA LEU A 243 -9.87 3.62 29.44
C LEU A 243 -9.40 2.87 30.69
N GLY A 244 -8.09 2.63 30.74
CA GLY A 244 -7.42 1.90 31.80
C GLY A 244 -6.47 2.78 32.61
N ARG A 245 -5.41 2.15 33.13
CA ARG A 245 -4.36 2.84 33.86
C ARG A 245 -3.71 3.93 32.98
N PRO A 246 -3.36 5.10 33.56
CA PRO A 246 -2.60 6.11 32.84
C PRO A 246 -1.26 5.56 32.35
N ILE A 247 -0.79 6.10 31.22
CA ILE A 247 0.51 5.83 30.62
C ILE A 247 1.52 6.79 31.26
N PHE A 248 2.45 6.28 32.05
CA PHE A 248 3.44 7.09 32.76
C PHE A 248 4.57 7.54 31.83
N GLN A 249 5.38 8.48 32.30
CA GLN A 249 6.56 8.93 31.56
C GLN A 249 7.52 7.77 31.27
N GLY A 250 7.95 7.63 30.01
CA GLY A 250 8.81 6.56 29.53
C GLY A 250 8.05 5.32 29.06
N ASP A 251 6.76 5.20 29.36
CA ASP A 251 5.93 4.07 28.96
C ASP A 251 5.28 4.28 27.58
N SER A 252 4.80 3.17 27.03
CA SER A 252 3.99 3.17 25.82
C SER A 252 2.80 2.21 25.96
N ARG A 253 1.74 2.47 25.20
CA ARG A 253 0.57 1.61 25.12
C ARG A 253 0.12 1.51 23.68
N GLU A 254 -0.07 0.28 23.22
CA GLU A 254 -0.60 0.00 21.90
C GLU A 254 -1.83 -0.90 21.98
N GLY A 255 -2.67 -0.82 20.96
CA GLY A 255 -3.80 -1.71 20.79
C GLY A 255 -4.75 -1.23 19.69
N LEU A 256 -5.89 -1.88 19.61
CA LEU A 256 -6.89 -1.67 18.56
C LEU A 256 -8.04 -0.81 19.04
N VAL A 257 -8.59 0.00 18.14
CA VAL A 257 -9.83 0.75 18.30
C VAL A 257 -10.76 0.37 17.16
N ILE A 258 -12.00 0.03 17.51
CA ILE A 258 -12.95 -0.65 16.62
C ILE A 258 -14.17 0.23 16.39
N TYR A 259 -14.63 0.27 15.15
CA TYR A 259 -15.82 1.00 14.70
C TYR A 259 -16.69 0.08 13.82
N ASP A 260 -17.92 0.50 13.55
CA ASP A 260 -18.79 -0.16 12.59
C ASP A 260 -18.11 -0.27 11.21
N ALA A 261 -18.50 -1.31 10.45
CA ALA A 261 -18.00 -1.51 9.09
C ALA A 261 -18.38 -0.34 8.18
N MET A 262 -17.40 0.18 7.46
CA MET A 262 -17.61 1.22 6.45
C MET A 262 -18.17 0.63 5.15
N ASP A 263 -19.08 1.37 4.51
CA ASP A 263 -19.61 1.03 3.19
C ASP A 263 -18.51 1.08 2.11
N GLU A 264 -18.72 0.34 1.03
CA GLU A 264 -17.76 0.24 -0.08
C GLU A 264 -17.57 1.54 -0.86
N SER A 265 -18.58 2.42 -0.83
CA SER A 265 -18.55 3.72 -1.48
C SER A 265 -17.85 4.83 -0.68
N VAL A 266 -17.43 4.57 0.56
CA VAL A 266 -16.70 5.55 1.37
C VAL A 266 -15.29 5.72 0.80
N GLU A 267 -14.95 6.93 0.36
CA GLU A 267 -13.63 7.23 -0.22
C GLU A 267 -12.68 7.88 0.79
N LYS A 268 -13.22 8.67 1.72
CA LYS A 268 -12.42 9.37 2.75
C LYS A 268 -13.03 9.23 4.12
N VAL A 269 -12.15 9.12 5.11
CA VAL A 269 -12.54 9.02 6.51
C VAL A 269 -11.67 9.88 7.40
N LYS A 270 -12.29 10.47 8.41
CA LYS A 270 -11.64 11.25 9.44
C LYS A 270 -11.85 10.56 10.78
N LEU A 271 -10.78 10.02 11.35
CA LEU A 271 -10.78 9.55 12.72
C LEU A 271 -10.55 10.74 13.66
N VAL A 272 -11.45 10.93 14.62
CA VAL A 272 -11.35 11.95 15.65
C VAL A 272 -11.15 11.29 17.01
N ILE A 273 -10.00 11.54 17.63
CA ILE A 273 -9.75 11.21 19.03
C ILE A 273 -10.10 12.44 19.85
N LYS A 274 -11.23 12.37 20.54
CA LYS A 274 -11.71 13.47 21.39
C LYS A 274 -11.20 13.30 22.82
N ASN A 275 -10.92 14.41 23.49
CA ASN A 275 -10.55 14.45 24.91
C ASN A 275 -9.35 13.55 25.25
N PHE A 276 -8.30 13.54 24.40
CA PHE A 276 -7.06 12.85 24.76
C PHE A 276 -6.46 13.48 26.01
N ILE A 277 -6.24 12.68 27.06
CA ILE A 277 -5.87 13.17 28.39
C ILE A 277 -4.36 13.40 28.41
N THR A 278 -3.94 14.65 28.63
CA THR A 278 -2.54 15.08 28.62
C THR A 278 -1.99 15.45 29.98
N ALA A 279 -2.84 15.72 30.97
CA ALA A 279 -2.45 16.08 32.32
C ALA A 279 -3.49 15.66 33.36
N TYR A 280 -3.05 15.57 34.61
CA TYR A 280 -3.84 15.24 35.79
C TYR A 280 -3.61 16.29 36.86
N ASP A 281 -4.62 16.58 37.68
CA ASP A 281 -4.52 17.46 38.83
C ASP A 281 -4.02 16.75 40.10
N GLU A 282 -3.97 17.47 41.21
CA GLU A 282 -3.53 16.98 42.53
C GLU A 282 -4.42 15.85 43.08
N ASN A 283 -5.68 15.77 42.64
CA ASN A 283 -6.65 14.74 43.03
C ASN A 283 -6.61 13.50 42.11
N ASN A 284 -5.67 13.46 41.14
CA ASN A 284 -5.62 12.48 40.06
C ASN A 284 -6.85 12.50 39.13
N GLU A 285 -7.50 13.65 38.98
CA GLU A 285 -8.52 13.85 37.95
C GLU A 285 -7.89 14.38 36.66
N PRO A 286 -8.35 13.94 35.47
CA PRO A 286 -7.85 14.48 34.20
C PRO A 286 -8.14 15.98 34.06
N SER A 287 -7.08 16.79 33.89
CA SER A 287 -7.16 18.25 33.83
C SER A 287 -6.77 18.83 32.47
N GLY A 288 -5.94 18.12 31.71
CA GLY A 288 -5.49 18.53 30.37
C GLY A 288 -6.12 17.65 29.29
N TYR A 289 -6.65 18.28 28.24
CA TYR A 289 -7.29 17.60 27.12
C TYR A 289 -6.79 18.13 25.78
N THR A 290 -6.77 17.27 24.77
CA THR A 290 -6.48 17.66 23.39
C THR A 290 -7.30 16.81 22.43
N ASP A 291 -7.85 17.43 21.40
CA ASP A 291 -8.55 16.74 20.32
C ASP A 291 -7.59 16.52 19.16
N LEU A 292 -7.59 15.32 18.59
CA LEU A 292 -6.70 14.92 17.51
C LEU A 292 -7.51 14.40 16.33
N GLN A 293 -7.02 14.68 15.13
CA GLN A 293 -7.72 14.34 13.88
C GLN A 293 -6.75 13.65 12.93
N PHE A 294 -7.15 12.49 12.42
CA PHE A 294 -6.37 11.66 11.51
C PHE A 294 -7.19 11.41 10.24
N PHE A 295 -6.63 11.75 9.09
CA PHE A 295 -7.34 11.71 7.80
C PHE A 295 -6.83 10.56 6.96
N PHE A 296 -7.74 9.72 6.48
CA PHE A 296 -7.41 8.60 5.61
C PHE A 296 -8.25 8.64 4.34
N LYS A 297 -7.69 8.08 3.27
CA LYS A 297 -8.33 7.88 1.98
C LYS A 297 -8.29 6.41 1.59
N ARG A 298 -9.33 5.95 0.90
CA ARG A 298 -9.43 4.59 0.39
C ARG A 298 -8.48 4.40 -0.78
N VAL A 299 -7.74 3.29 -0.76
CA VAL A 299 -6.83 2.87 -1.82
C VAL A 299 -6.95 1.37 -2.05
N PRO A 300 -6.71 0.87 -3.27
CA PRO A 300 -6.68 -0.57 -3.52
C PRO A 300 -5.57 -1.24 -2.70
N LEU A 301 -5.89 -2.38 -2.08
CA LEU A 301 -5.00 -3.16 -1.24
C LEU A 301 -4.00 -3.92 -2.12
N GLN A 302 -2.72 -3.58 -1.99
CA GLN A 302 -1.63 -4.29 -2.68
C GLN A 302 -1.06 -5.39 -1.78
N LYS A 303 -1.65 -6.59 -1.85
CA LYS A 303 -1.33 -7.75 -0.99
C LYS A 303 0.16 -8.12 -1.03
N GLU A 304 0.84 -7.90 -2.16
CA GLU A 304 2.26 -8.20 -2.36
C GLU A 304 3.18 -7.37 -1.46
N ARG A 305 2.75 -6.17 -1.04
CA ARG A 305 3.55 -5.27 -0.19
C ARG A 305 3.44 -5.56 1.29
N LEU A 306 2.38 -6.26 1.68
CA LEU A 306 2.07 -6.55 3.07
C LEU A 306 2.71 -7.86 3.54
N ARG A 307 3.23 -8.70 2.62
CA ARG A 307 4.00 -9.90 2.97
C ARG A 307 5.27 -9.54 3.76
N PRO A 308 5.46 -10.04 5.00
CA PRO A 308 6.69 -9.86 5.76
C PRO A 308 7.86 -10.48 5.00
N ALA A 309 9.05 -9.90 5.14
CA ALA A 309 10.29 -10.41 4.59
C ALA A 309 10.78 -11.74 5.22
N ALA A 310 9.94 -12.47 5.95
CA ALA A 310 10.26 -13.74 6.58
C ALA A 310 9.07 -14.70 6.49
N THR A 311 9.08 -15.55 5.47
CA THR A 311 9.19 -17.02 5.60
C THR A 311 9.50 -17.53 4.20
N ALA A 312 10.78 -17.56 3.84
CA ALA A 312 11.25 -18.33 2.70
C ALA A 312 11.20 -19.80 3.12
N GLN A 313 10.00 -20.39 3.14
CA GLN A 313 9.84 -21.82 3.06
C GLN A 313 9.73 -22.21 1.60
N ALA A 314 10.47 -23.27 1.29
CA ALA A 314 10.78 -23.73 -0.03
C ALA A 314 9.52 -24.17 -0.79
N ASP A 315 9.13 -23.40 -1.79
CA ASP A 315 8.44 -23.96 -2.95
C ASP A 315 9.47 -24.19 -4.05
N THR A 316 10.17 -25.32 -3.89
CA THR A 316 10.73 -26.07 -5.01
C THR A 316 9.58 -26.45 -5.96
N SER A 317 9.37 -25.61 -6.97
CA SER A 317 8.83 -26.06 -8.25
C SER A 317 9.68 -25.52 -9.39
N THR A 318 10.87 -26.11 -9.49
CA THR A 318 11.63 -26.19 -10.73
C THR A 318 10.75 -26.81 -11.80
N LYS A 319 10.22 -26.00 -12.72
CA LYS A 319 10.00 -26.45 -14.10
C LYS A 319 11.07 -25.81 -14.97
N ALA A 320 11.98 -26.69 -15.38
CA ALA A 320 13.08 -26.42 -16.28
C ALA A 320 12.57 -25.84 -17.61
N GLY A 321 13.26 -24.78 -18.05
CA GLY A 321 13.15 -24.20 -19.37
C GLY A 321 14.45 -23.46 -19.71
N THR A 322 15.38 -24.20 -20.32
CA THR A 322 16.49 -23.74 -21.20
C THR A 322 17.61 -22.87 -20.60
N PRO A 323 18.90 -23.26 -20.76
CA PRO A 323 20.05 -22.47 -20.34
C PRO A 323 20.34 -21.33 -21.35
N GLY A 324 20.04 -20.09 -20.95
CA GLY A 324 20.43 -18.89 -21.68
C GLY A 324 19.82 -17.63 -21.09
N GLY A 325 20.61 -16.85 -20.34
CA GLY A 325 20.24 -15.51 -19.85
C GLY A 325 19.96 -15.46 -18.34
N GLY A 326 20.98 -15.21 -17.53
CA GLY A 326 20.76 -14.69 -16.18
C GLY A 326 20.05 -13.34 -16.28
N THR A 327 18.95 -13.16 -15.54
CA THR A 327 18.30 -11.85 -15.48
C THR A 327 19.30 -10.82 -14.93
N VAL A 328 19.35 -9.62 -15.51
CA VAL A 328 20.30 -8.55 -15.11
C VAL A 328 20.27 -8.28 -13.60
N ALA A 329 19.10 -8.45 -12.96
CA ALA A 329 18.93 -8.37 -11.51
C ALA A 329 19.67 -9.45 -10.72
N GLY A 330 19.77 -10.68 -11.25
CA GLY A 330 20.52 -11.77 -10.63
C GLY A 330 22.02 -11.50 -10.58
N THR A 331 22.57 -10.83 -11.60
CA THR A 331 24.00 -10.46 -11.67
C THR A 331 24.37 -9.34 -10.68
N LEU A 332 23.43 -8.45 -10.35
CA LEU A 332 23.70 -7.30 -9.48
C LEU A 332 23.56 -7.61 -7.98
N ARG A 333 23.01 -8.76 -7.60
CA ARG A 333 22.75 -9.11 -6.20
C ARG A 333 24.00 -8.92 -5.31
N ASN A 334 23.83 -8.29 -4.15
CA ASN A 334 24.86 -7.93 -3.17
C ASN A 334 25.95 -6.93 -3.64
N THR A 335 25.87 -6.43 -4.88
CA THR A 335 26.78 -5.38 -5.37
C THR A 335 26.53 -4.08 -4.62
N MET A 336 27.59 -3.31 -4.35
CA MET A 336 27.48 -1.95 -3.81
C MET A 336 27.23 -0.98 -4.97
N ILE A 337 26.15 -0.20 -4.88
CA ILE A 337 25.80 0.86 -5.82
C ILE A 337 25.84 2.18 -5.06
N GLU A 338 26.71 3.09 -5.50
CA GLU A 338 26.75 4.45 -4.97
C GLU A 338 25.82 5.34 -5.81
N LEU A 339 24.84 5.97 -5.17
CA LEU A 339 23.96 6.96 -5.78
C LEU A 339 24.49 8.35 -5.44
N HIS A 340 24.83 9.14 -6.45
CA HIS A 340 25.35 10.49 -6.24
C HIS A 340 24.25 11.52 -6.47
N GLN A 341 24.05 12.44 -5.53
CA GLN A 341 23.21 13.62 -5.71
C GLN A 341 24.11 14.84 -5.93
N ILE A 342 23.87 15.56 -7.03
CA ILE A 342 24.60 16.78 -7.36
C ILE A 342 23.99 17.94 -6.57
N ARG A 343 24.81 18.57 -5.74
CA ARG A 343 24.49 19.85 -5.11
C ARG A 343 24.85 20.99 -6.06
N PHE A 344 23.96 21.96 -6.19
CA PHE A 344 24.11 23.12 -7.07
C PHE A 344 23.92 24.43 -6.31
N ARG A 345 24.43 25.52 -6.88
CA ARG A 345 24.15 26.88 -6.42
C ARG A 345 22.83 27.35 -7.00
N ILE A 346 22.21 28.28 -6.30
CA ILE A 346 20.96 28.93 -6.72
C ILE A 346 21.31 30.34 -7.20
N GLU A 347 20.70 30.77 -8.30
CA GLU A 347 20.75 32.16 -8.72
C GLU A 347 20.01 33.03 -7.70
N GLU A 348 20.67 34.07 -7.18
CA GLU A 348 20.07 34.94 -6.17
C GLU A 348 18.95 35.78 -6.80
N GLU A 349 17.71 35.44 -6.49
CA GLU A 349 16.49 36.12 -6.94
C GLU A 349 15.56 36.39 -5.74
N GLU A 350 14.65 37.36 -5.87
CA GLU A 350 13.70 37.71 -4.81
C GLU A 350 12.80 36.50 -4.47
N GLY A 351 12.84 36.04 -3.22
CA GLY A 351 12.09 34.87 -2.75
C GLY A 351 12.84 33.53 -2.79
N ALA A 352 14.07 33.49 -3.32
CA ALA A 352 14.89 32.28 -3.32
C ALA A 352 15.46 31.97 -1.91
N ASN A 353 15.26 30.74 -1.43
CA ASN A 353 15.92 30.25 -0.22
C ASN A 353 17.19 29.47 -0.59
N THR A 354 18.31 30.20 -0.72
CA THR A 354 19.60 29.67 -1.16
C THR A 354 20.16 28.54 -0.29
N ALA A 355 19.67 28.39 0.96
CA ALA A 355 20.10 27.32 1.87
C ALA A 355 19.33 26.00 1.67
N GLN A 356 18.08 26.05 1.19
CA GLN A 356 17.16 24.90 1.20
C GLN A 356 16.64 24.50 -0.19
N ASP A 357 16.53 25.43 -1.14
CA ASP A 357 15.86 25.15 -2.42
C ASP A 357 16.63 24.20 -3.33
N TRP A 358 17.91 23.95 -3.02
CA TRP A 358 18.74 23.02 -3.79
C TRP A 358 18.32 21.56 -3.58
N ASN A 359 17.62 21.24 -2.47
CA ASN A 359 17.14 19.91 -2.14
C ASN A 359 15.79 19.93 -1.40
N VAL A 360 14.75 20.38 -2.09
CA VAL A 360 13.37 20.41 -1.56
C VAL A 360 12.71 19.04 -1.39
N LYS A 361 13.37 17.96 -1.87
CA LYS A 361 12.91 16.56 -1.79
C LYS A 361 14.00 15.66 -1.19
N PRO A 362 14.39 15.87 0.08
CA PRO A 362 15.54 15.21 0.70
C PRO A 362 15.36 13.69 0.85
N ASN A 363 14.12 13.17 0.85
CA ASN A 363 13.86 11.74 0.99
C ASN A 363 13.79 11.03 -0.36
N ALA A 364 13.78 11.73 -1.50
CA ALA A 364 13.64 11.11 -2.82
C ALA A 364 14.71 10.03 -3.09
N LEU A 365 15.98 10.37 -2.92
CA LEU A 365 17.08 9.44 -3.17
C LEU A 365 17.17 8.34 -2.10
N PRO A 366 17.00 8.62 -0.79
CA PRO A 366 16.84 7.59 0.24
C PRO A 366 15.73 6.57 -0.05
N SER A 367 14.55 7.01 -0.50
CA SER A 367 13.44 6.14 -0.84
C SER A 367 13.76 5.25 -2.05
N LEU A 368 14.35 5.83 -3.10
CA LEU A 368 14.81 5.06 -4.26
C LEU A 368 15.89 4.04 -3.85
N ALA A 369 16.84 4.42 -3.00
CA ALA A 369 17.87 3.52 -2.47
C ALA A 369 17.25 2.35 -1.68
N GLY A 370 16.26 2.63 -0.85
CA GLY A 370 15.49 1.60 -0.15
C GLY A 370 14.81 0.64 -1.12
N PHE A 371 14.12 1.18 -2.13
CA PHE A 371 13.47 0.38 -3.17
C PHE A 371 14.45 -0.52 -3.93
N LEU A 372 15.64 -0.01 -4.28
CA LEU A 372 16.69 -0.78 -4.96
C LEU A 372 17.19 -1.93 -4.08
N ARG A 373 17.50 -1.65 -2.80
CA ARG A 373 17.93 -2.67 -1.85
C ARG A 373 16.87 -3.76 -1.71
N ASP A 374 15.61 -3.39 -1.63
CA ASP A 374 14.53 -4.34 -1.35
C ASP A 374 14.15 -5.14 -2.61
N SER A 375 14.15 -4.50 -3.78
CA SER A 375 13.71 -5.12 -5.05
C SER A 375 14.83 -5.85 -5.80
N LEU A 376 16.05 -5.31 -5.77
CA LEU A 376 17.21 -5.87 -6.49
C LEU A 376 18.18 -6.61 -5.58
N LYS A 377 17.99 -6.52 -4.25
CA LYS A 377 18.90 -7.12 -3.25
C LYS A 377 20.34 -6.62 -3.41
N VAL A 378 20.50 -5.34 -3.75
CA VAL A 378 21.79 -4.63 -3.83
C VAL A 378 22.08 -3.90 -2.51
N ARG A 379 23.33 -3.51 -2.30
CA ARG A 379 23.70 -2.53 -1.26
C ARG A 379 23.73 -1.14 -1.89
N THR A 380 23.26 -0.14 -1.16
CA THR A 380 23.20 1.24 -1.66
C THR A 380 23.86 2.19 -0.66
N SER A 381 24.64 3.13 -1.15
CA SER A 381 25.08 4.31 -0.41
C SER A 381 24.68 5.57 -1.17
N ILE A 382 24.49 6.67 -0.45
CA ILE A 382 24.16 7.98 -1.04
C ILE A 382 25.30 8.94 -0.74
N LYS A 383 25.79 9.64 -1.76
CA LYS A 383 26.78 10.70 -1.63
C LYS A 383 26.20 11.99 -2.20
N ILE A 384 26.31 13.07 -1.44
CA ILE A 384 25.90 14.40 -1.87
C ILE A 384 27.18 15.22 -2.07
N SER A 385 27.39 15.69 -3.29
CA SER A 385 28.62 16.38 -3.65
C SER A 385 28.32 17.56 -4.58
N PRO A 386 29.04 18.69 -4.46
CA PRO A 386 29.02 19.74 -5.47
C PRO A 386 29.35 19.20 -6.86
N ALA A 387 28.83 19.84 -7.91
CA ALA A 387 29.00 19.38 -9.29
C ALA A 387 30.47 19.25 -9.75
N ASP A 388 31.38 20.05 -9.19
CA ASP A 388 32.83 20.04 -9.47
C ASP A 388 33.64 19.15 -8.50
N SER A 389 32.98 18.43 -7.59
CA SER A 389 33.67 17.57 -6.63
C SER A 389 34.38 16.39 -7.31
N PRO A 390 35.63 16.07 -6.90
CA PRO A 390 36.32 14.84 -7.33
C PRO A 390 35.52 13.55 -7.05
N ASP A 391 34.65 13.56 -6.05
CA ASP A 391 33.80 12.40 -5.69
C ASP A 391 32.87 11.99 -6.83
N LEU A 392 32.49 12.92 -7.70
CA LEU A 392 31.60 12.66 -8.84
C LEU A 392 32.33 12.05 -10.03
N LEU A 393 33.66 12.13 -10.11
CA LEU A 393 34.42 11.68 -11.29
C LEU A 393 34.16 10.20 -11.64
N ASN A 394 33.96 9.35 -10.64
CA ASN A 394 33.70 7.92 -10.84
C ASN A 394 32.24 7.53 -10.58
N ALA A 395 31.34 8.52 -10.47
CA ALA A 395 29.93 8.26 -10.26
C ALA A 395 29.36 7.46 -11.45
N ARG A 396 28.83 6.27 -11.17
CA ARG A 396 28.13 5.48 -12.19
C ARG A 396 26.78 6.08 -12.52
N VAL A 397 26.12 6.69 -11.54
CA VAL A 397 24.86 7.39 -11.70
C VAL A 397 24.86 8.63 -10.80
N ALA A 398 24.46 9.75 -11.38
CA ALA A 398 24.31 11.02 -10.68
C ALA A 398 22.90 11.59 -10.90
N PHE A 399 22.33 12.15 -9.84
CA PHE A 399 20.98 12.70 -9.80
C PHE A 399 21.04 14.21 -9.56
N LEU A 400 20.31 14.97 -10.36
CA LEU A 400 20.11 16.39 -10.21
C LEU A 400 18.61 16.65 -10.03
N PHE A 401 18.25 17.04 -8.82
CA PHE A 401 16.86 17.26 -8.39
C PHE A 401 16.65 18.76 -8.25
N ALA A 402 16.18 19.40 -9.32
CA ALA A 402 16.09 20.86 -9.34
C ALA A 402 14.82 21.31 -8.61
N GLY A 403 15.00 22.22 -7.64
CA GLY A 403 13.92 22.78 -6.85
C GLY A 403 13.27 24.01 -7.49
N PRO A 404 12.53 24.80 -6.69
CA PRO A 404 11.72 25.92 -7.16
C PRO A 404 12.54 27.14 -7.59
N SER A 405 13.81 27.19 -7.21
CA SER A 405 14.74 28.27 -7.53
C SER A 405 15.74 27.83 -8.61
N LYS A 406 16.08 28.75 -9.51
CA LYS A 406 16.86 28.47 -10.70
C LYS A 406 18.28 28.02 -10.34
N PRO A 407 18.72 26.81 -10.75
CA PRO A 407 20.10 26.39 -10.55
C PRO A 407 21.06 27.28 -11.33
N ASN A 408 22.24 27.51 -10.77
CA ASN A 408 23.32 28.25 -11.42
C ASN A 408 24.56 27.36 -11.54
N PHE A 409 24.90 27.02 -12.78
CA PHE A 409 26.06 26.20 -13.13
C PHE A 409 27.09 27.03 -13.89
N VAL A 410 28.32 27.08 -13.39
CA VAL A 410 29.46 27.67 -14.12
C VAL A 410 30.11 26.64 -15.04
N ASP A 411 30.95 27.09 -15.97
CA ASP A 411 31.55 26.23 -17.01
C ASP A 411 32.31 25.01 -16.43
N VAL A 412 33.01 25.18 -15.31
CA VAL A 412 33.73 24.08 -14.65
C VAL A 412 32.79 22.99 -14.12
N GLU A 413 31.62 23.36 -13.62
CA GLU A 413 30.60 22.40 -13.13
C GLU A 413 29.95 21.67 -14.31
N VAL A 414 29.69 22.36 -15.42
CA VAL A 414 29.20 21.76 -16.67
C VAL A 414 30.24 20.79 -17.24
N ALA A 415 31.52 21.17 -17.26
CA ALA A 415 32.61 20.30 -17.69
C ALA A 415 32.76 19.07 -16.78
N ALA A 416 32.56 19.22 -15.48
CA ALA A 416 32.57 18.11 -14.53
C ALA A 416 31.43 17.13 -14.81
N MET A 417 30.20 17.60 -15.08
CA MET A 417 29.09 16.74 -15.50
C MET A 417 29.38 15.99 -16.81
N ALA A 418 30.02 16.65 -17.78
CA ALA A 418 30.47 15.98 -19.00
C ALA A 418 31.55 14.91 -18.73
N ASN A 419 32.41 15.12 -17.73
CA ASN A 419 33.43 14.14 -17.34
C ASN A 419 32.83 12.89 -16.65
N ILE A 420 31.71 13.02 -15.93
CA ILE A 420 30.94 11.86 -15.43
C ILE A 420 30.56 10.97 -16.62
N ILE A 421 29.99 11.59 -17.67
CA ILE A 421 29.56 10.89 -18.89
C ILE A 421 30.74 10.24 -19.62
N LYS A 422 31.85 10.96 -19.82
CA LYS A 422 33.07 10.41 -20.46
C LYS A 422 33.61 9.18 -19.74
N ARG A 423 33.43 9.11 -18.42
CA ARG A 423 33.86 7.98 -17.58
C ARG A 423 32.81 6.86 -17.48
N GLY A 424 31.76 6.90 -18.30
CA GLY A 424 30.72 5.88 -18.33
C GLY A 424 29.70 6.01 -17.20
N GLY A 425 29.51 7.22 -16.67
CA GLY A 425 28.43 7.57 -15.76
C GLY A 425 27.17 8.06 -16.50
N PHE A 426 26.06 8.07 -15.79
CA PHE A 426 24.76 8.55 -16.29
C PHE A 426 24.24 9.72 -15.44
N LEU A 427 23.65 10.73 -16.08
CA LEU A 427 23.03 11.86 -15.40
C LEU A 427 21.49 11.83 -15.51
N PHE A 428 20.81 11.76 -14.38
CA PHE A 428 19.36 11.85 -14.30
C PHE A 428 18.94 13.19 -13.70
N ILE A 429 18.21 13.98 -14.47
CA ILE A 429 17.73 15.30 -14.08
C ILE A 429 16.20 15.25 -13.99
N ASP A 430 15.64 15.68 -12.85
CA ASP A 430 14.19 15.67 -12.64
C ASP A 430 13.70 16.92 -11.91
N ASN A 431 12.44 17.27 -12.16
CA ASN A 431 11.80 18.44 -11.58
C ASN A 431 11.29 18.14 -10.16
N SER A 432 11.92 18.72 -9.14
CA SER A 432 11.60 18.44 -7.74
C SER A 432 10.62 19.44 -7.13
N ALA A 433 10.25 20.49 -7.86
CA ALA A 433 9.16 21.39 -7.51
C ALA A 433 8.62 22.11 -8.75
N PHE A 434 7.32 21.99 -9.00
CA PHE A 434 6.67 22.80 -10.02
C PHE A 434 6.67 24.27 -9.62
N THR A 435 7.32 25.10 -10.44
CA THR A 435 7.53 26.52 -10.19
C THR A 435 7.33 27.30 -11.48
N SER A 436 6.87 28.55 -11.34
CA SER A 436 6.82 29.54 -12.42
C SER A 436 8.03 30.47 -12.43
N ASN A 437 8.95 30.33 -11.46
CA ASN A 437 10.10 31.23 -11.31
C ASN A 437 11.06 31.15 -12.51
N TYR A 438 11.15 29.98 -13.14
CA TYR A 438 11.91 29.78 -14.37
C TYR A 438 11.29 28.65 -15.21
N GLN A 439 11.54 28.69 -16.51
CA GLN A 439 11.10 27.66 -17.45
C GLN A 439 11.96 26.40 -17.26
N TYR A 440 11.64 25.58 -16.25
CA TYR A 440 12.44 24.43 -15.83
C TYR A 440 12.87 23.54 -17.00
N PHE A 441 11.91 23.12 -17.84
CA PHE A 441 12.17 22.13 -18.86
C PHE A 441 13.15 22.67 -19.91
N ASP A 442 12.88 23.86 -20.46
CA ASP A 442 13.74 24.48 -21.46
C ASP A 442 15.13 24.78 -20.90
N TYR A 443 15.21 25.24 -19.65
CA TYR A 443 16.49 25.50 -18.97
C TYR A 443 17.32 24.22 -18.80
N MET A 444 16.70 23.11 -18.37
CA MET A 444 17.42 21.85 -18.19
C MET A 444 17.77 21.19 -19.54
N VAL A 445 16.97 21.39 -20.58
CA VAL A 445 17.32 20.97 -21.95
C VAL A 445 18.52 21.77 -22.47
N ALA A 446 18.59 23.08 -22.22
CA ALA A 446 19.75 23.91 -22.54
C ALA A 446 21.00 23.43 -21.75
N LEU A 447 20.84 23.01 -20.49
CA LEU A 447 21.92 22.40 -19.72
C LEU A 447 22.42 21.10 -20.40
N LEU A 448 21.54 20.23 -20.90
CA LEU A 448 21.96 19.04 -21.65
C LEU A 448 22.75 19.40 -22.92
N GLN A 449 22.34 20.46 -23.62
CA GLN A 449 23.07 20.96 -24.80
C GLN A 449 24.47 21.47 -24.42
N ASN A 450 24.57 22.22 -23.31
CA ASN A 450 25.84 22.72 -22.80
C ASN A 450 26.76 21.58 -22.36
N ILE A 451 26.26 20.57 -21.66
CA ILE A 451 27.01 19.35 -21.34
C ILE A 451 27.46 18.66 -22.63
N GLY A 452 26.54 18.50 -23.59
CA GLY A 452 26.81 17.92 -24.90
C GLY A 452 27.94 18.62 -25.67
N SER A 453 28.01 19.96 -25.59
CA SER A 453 29.09 20.75 -26.23
C SER A 453 30.49 20.45 -25.68
N LYS A 454 30.58 19.88 -24.48
CA LYS A 454 31.84 19.47 -23.82
C LYS A 454 32.20 18.00 -24.10
N LEU A 455 31.30 17.25 -24.74
CA LEU A 455 31.56 15.91 -25.29
C LEU A 455 32.17 16.04 -26.69
N ASP A 456 32.64 14.92 -27.24
CA ASP A 456 33.15 14.92 -28.61
C ASP A 456 32.03 14.84 -29.67
N ARG A 457 32.37 14.51 -30.91
CA ARG A 457 31.40 14.46 -32.03
C ARG A 457 30.30 13.40 -31.76
N GLN A 458 29.16 13.51 -32.44
CA GLN A 458 28.01 12.60 -32.36
C GLN A 458 27.13 12.78 -31.10
N VAL A 459 26.80 14.04 -30.80
CA VAL A 459 25.85 14.39 -29.75
C VAL A 459 24.48 14.68 -30.36
N ARG A 460 23.42 14.16 -29.75
CA ARG A 460 22.03 14.45 -30.11
C ARG A 460 21.20 14.66 -28.85
N VAL A 461 20.45 15.76 -28.80
CA VAL A 461 19.48 16.01 -27.73
C VAL A 461 18.09 15.84 -28.32
N ILE A 462 17.46 14.69 -28.05
CA ILE A 462 16.15 14.30 -28.62
C ILE A 462 15.27 13.64 -27.55
N PRO A 463 13.94 13.63 -27.69
CA PRO A 463 13.07 12.80 -26.86
C PRO A 463 13.54 11.35 -26.85
N VAL A 464 13.55 10.72 -25.68
CA VAL A 464 13.96 9.31 -25.57
C VAL A 464 12.88 8.43 -26.22
N PRO A 465 13.24 7.58 -27.20
CA PRO A 465 12.30 6.65 -27.80
C PRO A 465 11.72 5.65 -26.77
N ASN A 466 10.44 5.32 -26.87
CA ASN A 466 9.76 4.41 -25.93
C ASN A 466 10.28 2.96 -25.96
N ASP A 467 10.97 2.58 -27.05
CA ASP A 467 11.65 1.29 -27.19
C ASP A 467 13.10 1.31 -26.67
N ASN A 468 13.58 2.45 -26.16
CA ASN A 468 14.90 2.55 -25.56
C ASN A 468 15.01 1.63 -24.33
N GLN A 469 16.16 1.00 -24.18
CA GLN A 469 16.45 0.06 -23.11
C GLN A 469 16.26 0.64 -21.69
N ILE A 470 16.35 1.96 -21.50
CA ILE A 470 16.05 2.63 -20.22
C ILE A 470 14.63 2.35 -19.71
N TYR A 471 13.68 2.01 -20.59
CA TYR A 471 12.31 1.67 -20.22
C TYR A 471 12.09 0.17 -20.00
N SER A 472 13.06 -0.70 -20.31
CA SER A 472 12.82 -2.14 -20.30
C SER A 472 13.93 -3.00 -19.72
N ILE A 473 15.05 -2.42 -19.27
CA ILE A 473 16.24 -3.19 -18.86
C ILE A 473 16.00 -4.14 -17.68
N TRP A 474 15.12 -3.79 -16.75
CA TRP A 474 14.77 -4.65 -15.62
C TRP A 474 13.26 -4.84 -15.49
N LYS A 475 12.51 -3.72 -15.42
CA LYS A 475 11.05 -3.73 -15.51
C LYS A 475 10.63 -3.05 -16.79
N ARG A 476 9.68 -3.66 -17.50
CA ARG A 476 9.16 -3.13 -18.75
C ARG A 476 8.16 -2.01 -18.48
N LEU A 477 8.42 -0.87 -19.09
CA LEU A 477 7.58 0.31 -19.17
C LEU A 477 7.34 0.60 -20.66
N SER A 478 6.17 1.12 -21.00
CA SER A 478 5.81 1.48 -22.38
C SER A 478 6.35 2.86 -22.81
N GLY A 479 7.13 3.51 -21.95
CA GLY A 479 7.59 4.89 -22.05
C GLY A 479 7.77 5.48 -20.65
N PRO A 480 7.85 6.82 -20.51
CA PRO A 480 7.84 7.45 -19.20
C PRO A 480 6.55 7.11 -18.44
N PRO A 481 6.64 6.56 -17.22
CA PRO A 481 5.48 6.31 -16.39
C PRO A 481 4.85 7.60 -15.87
N THR A 482 3.67 7.49 -15.29
CA THR A 482 2.94 8.59 -14.65
C THR A 482 3.85 9.38 -13.71
N GLY A 483 3.92 10.69 -13.87
CA GLY A 483 4.65 11.62 -13.01
C GLY A 483 3.75 12.34 -12.01
N ARG A 484 4.35 13.17 -11.16
CA ARG A 484 3.62 14.14 -10.33
C ARG A 484 2.90 15.17 -11.20
N ASP A 485 3.45 15.47 -12.37
CA ASP A 485 2.83 16.38 -13.34
C ASP A 485 1.49 15.85 -13.87
N ASP A 486 1.37 14.54 -14.05
CA ASP A 486 0.10 13.89 -14.42
C ASP A 486 -0.88 13.91 -13.26
N ILE A 487 -0.40 13.60 -12.03
CA ILE A 487 -1.22 13.55 -10.81
C ILE A 487 -1.81 14.92 -10.49
N GLU A 488 -1.02 15.98 -10.59
CA GLU A 488 -1.45 17.37 -10.36
C GLU A 488 -2.06 18.01 -11.62
N ASN A 489 -2.12 17.27 -12.72
CA ASN A 489 -2.64 17.71 -14.01
C ASN A 489 -2.05 19.05 -14.48
N MET A 490 -0.72 19.14 -14.47
CA MET A 490 0.01 20.34 -14.86
C MET A 490 -0.24 20.68 -16.34
N PRO A 491 -0.43 21.97 -16.69
CA PRO A 491 -0.78 22.39 -18.05
C PRO A 491 0.33 22.07 -19.07
N ASP A 492 1.60 22.15 -18.66
CA ASP A 492 2.75 21.95 -19.54
C ASP A 492 3.39 20.55 -19.44
N LYS A 493 2.64 19.57 -18.93
CA LYS A 493 3.11 18.18 -18.77
C LYS A 493 3.59 17.59 -20.10
N LYS A 494 4.68 16.83 -20.05
CA LYS A 494 5.28 16.16 -21.22
C LYS A 494 5.06 14.66 -21.12
N ASN A 495 4.74 14.04 -22.26
CA ASN A 495 4.57 12.57 -22.37
C ASN A 495 5.88 11.86 -22.74
N PHE A 496 7.01 12.56 -22.65
CA PHE A 496 8.35 12.07 -22.97
C PHE A 496 9.36 12.63 -21.97
N ILE A 497 10.53 12.01 -21.86
CA ILE A 497 11.71 12.61 -21.23
C ILE A 497 12.70 13.02 -22.32
N GLN A 498 13.41 14.13 -22.14
CA GLN A 498 14.45 14.54 -23.07
C GLN A 498 15.72 13.75 -22.79
N GLY A 499 16.38 13.20 -23.81
CA GLY A 499 17.63 12.48 -23.69
C GLY A 499 18.80 13.20 -24.36
N LEU A 500 19.97 13.12 -23.73
CA LEU A 500 21.27 13.39 -24.35
C LEU A 500 21.85 12.04 -24.82
N PHE A 501 22.01 11.90 -26.12
CA PHE A 501 22.66 10.76 -26.74
C PHE A 501 24.08 11.15 -27.17
N TRP A 502 25.05 10.30 -26.82
CA TRP A 502 26.44 10.43 -27.22
C TRP A 502 26.92 9.09 -27.78
N ARG A 503 27.38 9.08 -29.04
CA ARG A 503 27.77 7.85 -29.76
C ARG A 503 26.69 6.76 -29.69
N ASP A 504 25.44 7.18 -29.94
CA ASP A 504 24.22 6.36 -29.91
C ASP A 504 23.85 5.73 -28.56
N LYS A 505 24.54 6.10 -27.48
CA LYS A 505 24.17 5.73 -26.11
C LYS A 505 23.43 6.88 -25.44
N LEU A 506 22.33 6.57 -24.77
CA LEU A 506 21.67 7.52 -23.87
C LEU A 506 22.59 7.72 -22.65
N VAL A 507 23.01 8.94 -22.37
CA VAL A 507 23.99 9.26 -21.30
C VAL A 507 23.46 10.25 -20.27
N ALA A 508 22.42 11.02 -20.60
CA ALA A 508 21.69 11.82 -19.62
C ALA A 508 20.23 11.96 -20.02
N VAL A 509 19.37 12.24 -19.04
CA VAL A 509 17.95 12.55 -19.26
C VAL A 509 17.48 13.73 -18.42
N VAL A 510 16.50 14.46 -18.95
CA VAL A 510 15.72 15.49 -18.25
C VAL A 510 14.25 15.09 -18.26
N SER A 511 13.67 15.11 -17.06
CA SER A 511 12.26 14.79 -16.81
C SER A 511 11.54 15.98 -16.19
N SER A 512 10.44 16.41 -16.82
CA SER A 512 9.47 17.33 -16.20
C SER A 512 8.43 16.60 -15.34
N LYS A 513 8.53 15.27 -15.23
CA LYS A 513 7.49 14.42 -14.66
C LYS A 513 7.37 14.56 -13.14
N GLY A 514 8.43 14.96 -12.46
CA GLY A 514 8.45 15.09 -11.00
C GLY A 514 8.49 13.75 -10.27
N TYR A 515 9.31 12.82 -10.76
CA TYR A 515 9.51 11.52 -10.13
C TYR A 515 10.15 11.64 -8.75
N SER A 516 11.07 12.57 -8.57
CA SER A 516 11.69 12.89 -7.28
C SER A 516 10.66 13.32 -6.24
N MET A 517 9.59 14.04 -6.64
CA MET A 517 8.48 14.40 -5.75
C MET A 517 7.67 13.18 -5.30
N ILE A 518 7.50 12.20 -6.19
CA ILE A 518 6.85 10.92 -5.88
C ILE A 518 7.74 10.07 -4.97
N TRP A 519 9.03 9.96 -5.28
CA TRP A 519 9.99 9.17 -4.51
C TRP A 519 10.13 9.72 -3.08
N ASP A 520 10.11 11.04 -2.90
CA ASP A 520 10.19 11.70 -1.59
C ASP A 520 9.07 11.27 -0.65
N GLN A 521 7.86 11.10 -1.19
CA GLN A 521 6.66 10.69 -0.44
C GLN A 521 6.58 9.18 -0.23
N SER A 522 7.44 8.40 -0.89
CA SER A 522 7.32 6.94 -0.97
C SER A 522 5.93 6.48 -1.41
N ASP A 523 5.25 7.25 -2.29
CA ASP A 523 3.85 7.01 -2.64
C ASP A 523 3.70 5.62 -3.28
N PRO A 524 3.00 4.69 -2.62
CA PRO A 524 2.87 3.34 -3.10
C PRO A 524 1.99 3.23 -4.36
N SER A 525 1.15 4.22 -4.66
CA SER A 525 0.28 4.18 -5.84
C SER A 525 1.05 4.28 -7.16
N ASN A 526 2.27 4.84 -7.15
CA ASN A 526 3.05 5.08 -8.37
C ASN A 526 4.38 4.30 -8.39
N ILE A 527 4.29 2.97 -8.26
CA ILE A 527 5.45 2.08 -8.31
C ILE A 527 6.19 2.12 -9.65
N GLN A 528 5.51 2.48 -10.74
CA GLN A 528 6.13 2.55 -12.05
C GLN A 528 7.21 3.64 -12.11
N SER A 529 7.06 4.75 -11.38
CA SER A 529 8.14 5.74 -11.22
C SER A 529 9.40 5.15 -10.57
N PHE A 530 9.24 4.25 -9.59
CA PHE A 530 10.36 3.52 -8.97
C PHE A 530 10.96 2.48 -9.91
N PHE A 531 10.15 1.85 -10.76
CA PHE A 531 10.65 0.99 -11.84
C PHE A 531 11.53 1.77 -12.82
N LEU A 532 11.15 3.00 -13.18
CA LEU A 532 12.01 3.87 -14.00
C LEU A 532 13.30 4.20 -13.26
N GLY A 533 13.24 4.62 -12.00
CA GLY A 533 14.43 4.90 -11.20
C GLY A 533 15.39 3.70 -11.11
N ALA A 534 14.86 2.49 -10.93
CA ALA A 534 15.66 1.28 -10.94
C ALA A 534 16.21 0.93 -12.32
N ASN A 535 15.44 1.08 -13.39
CA ASN A 535 15.95 0.92 -14.74
C ASN A 535 17.08 1.90 -15.05
N VAL A 536 16.97 3.16 -14.60
CA VAL A 536 18.02 4.18 -14.75
C VAL A 536 19.31 3.72 -14.08
N VAL A 537 19.24 3.29 -12.82
CA VAL A 537 20.41 2.81 -12.08
C VAL A 537 21.01 1.58 -12.75
N ILE A 538 20.19 0.60 -13.14
CA ILE A 538 20.66 -0.63 -13.79
C ILE A 538 21.29 -0.33 -15.14
N TYR A 539 20.65 0.52 -15.95
CA TYR A 539 21.18 0.95 -17.24
C TYR A 539 22.54 1.64 -17.07
N ALA A 540 22.66 2.54 -16.10
CA ALA A 540 23.90 3.24 -15.80
C ALA A 540 25.04 2.29 -15.41
N VAL A 541 24.78 1.29 -14.56
CA VAL A 541 25.85 0.38 -14.07
C VAL A 541 26.19 -0.76 -15.04
N THR A 542 25.28 -1.13 -15.95
CA THR A 542 25.46 -2.30 -16.84
C THR A 542 25.69 -1.94 -18.30
N SER A 543 25.13 -0.83 -18.79
CA SER A 543 25.10 -0.50 -20.22
C SER A 543 26.10 0.59 -20.60
N LEU A 544 26.62 1.33 -19.61
CA LEU A 544 27.63 2.36 -19.80
C LEU A 544 28.95 1.86 -19.20
N ILE A 545 29.87 1.48 -20.08
CA ILE A 545 31.24 1.11 -19.72
C ILE A 545 32.12 2.34 -19.99
N PRO A 546 33.12 2.65 -19.14
CA PRO A 546 34.07 3.72 -19.42
C PRO A 546 34.68 3.51 -20.80
N GLN A 547 34.46 4.43 -21.73
CA GLN A 547 35.10 4.38 -23.03
C GLN A 547 36.46 5.07 -22.89
N GLN A 548 37.53 4.30 -23.07
CA GLN A 548 38.90 4.81 -23.11
C GLN A 548 39.10 5.77 -24.27
#